data_AF-A0A1G6WRU8-F1
#
_entry.id   AF-A0A1G6WRU8-F1
#
_cell.length_a   1.000
_cell.length_b   1.000
_cell.length_c   1.000
_cell.angle_alpha   90.00
_cell.angle_beta   90.00
_cell.angle_gamma   90.00
#
_symmetry.space_group_name_H-M   'P 1'
#
loop_
_entity.id
_entity.type
_entity.pdbx_description
1 polymer ?
#
loop_
_entity_poly.entity_id
_entity_poly.type
_entity_poly.pdbx_seq_one_letter_code
_entity_poly.pdbx_strand_id
1 'polypeptide(L)'
;MKKLLFTLAFVGLAVQLSAQSKSIAQLKEKYKGHEDFFNMELGGNFLNFAEGFKIDIDEDDMATVAKSIEKLNFFKLPENADRSGAEYKALKKGLEKERYELLMEMADEGEIRVYSKGAKTISDLVVLVGGGEGDLMVVELKGSFAQEMVEKAMAQRQ
;
A
#
# COMPACT_ATOMS: atom_id res chain seq x y z
N MET A 1 -35.23 28.96 -3.50
CA MET A 1 -33.98 28.80 -2.70
C MET A 1 -33.77 27.39 -2.13
N LYS A 2 -34.81 26.56 -1.88
CA LYS A 2 -34.63 25.20 -1.31
C LYS A 2 -34.07 24.13 -2.29
N LYS A 3 -34.09 24.41 -3.61
CA LYS A 3 -33.64 23.46 -4.65
C LYS A 3 -32.12 23.46 -4.89
N LEU A 4 -31.42 24.54 -4.49
CA LEU A 4 -29.96 24.68 -4.66
C LEU A 4 -29.17 23.92 -3.58
N LEU A 5 -29.73 23.80 -2.37
CA LEU A 5 -29.08 23.08 -1.26
C LEU A 5 -28.97 21.57 -1.53
N PHE A 6 -29.94 20.98 -2.22
CA PHE A 6 -29.91 19.56 -2.59
C PHE A 6 -28.85 19.24 -3.66
N THR A 7 -28.60 20.17 -4.59
CA THR A 7 -27.59 19.98 -5.64
C THR A 7 -26.17 20.06 -5.07
N LEU A 8 -25.94 20.94 -4.08
CA LEU A 8 -24.63 21.07 -3.42
C LEU A 8 -24.29 19.86 -2.54
N ALA A 9 -25.30 19.26 -1.91
CA ALA A 9 -25.14 18.03 -1.11
C ALA A 9 -24.78 16.80 -1.98
N PHE A 10 -25.27 16.74 -3.23
CA PHE A 10 -24.98 15.62 -4.13
C PHE A 10 -23.58 15.69 -4.76
N VAL A 11 -23.02 16.89 -4.94
CA VAL A 11 -21.66 17.08 -5.45
C VAL A 11 -20.60 16.77 -4.37
N GLY A 12 -20.91 16.99 -3.09
CA GLY A 12 -20.00 16.72 -1.98
C GLY A 12 -19.71 15.24 -1.71
N LEU A 13 -20.64 14.34 -2.06
CA LEU A 13 -20.50 12.90 -1.79
C LEU A 13 -19.60 12.16 -2.80
N ALA A 14 -19.33 12.75 -3.97
CA ALA A 14 -18.56 12.08 -5.03
C ALA A 14 -17.03 12.13 -4.83
N VAL A 15 -16.53 12.96 -3.91
CA VAL A 15 -15.09 13.28 -3.83
C VAL A 15 -14.33 12.56 -2.73
N GLN A 16 -14.98 11.74 -1.90
CA GLN A 16 -14.33 11.11 -0.73
C GLN A 16 -13.87 9.65 -0.94
N LEU A 17 -14.03 9.06 -2.13
CA LEU A 17 -13.66 7.66 -2.40
C LEU A 17 -12.29 7.46 -3.04
N SER A 18 -11.47 8.52 -3.19
CA SER A 18 -10.23 8.47 -3.98
C SER A 18 -8.96 8.08 -3.21
N ALA A 19 -9.07 7.71 -1.93
CA ALA A 19 -7.90 7.42 -1.09
C ALA A 19 -7.47 5.94 -1.07
N GLN A 20 -8.13 5.04 -1.81
CA GLN A 20 -7.73 3.63 -1.87
C GLN A 20 -7.48 3.17 -3.30
N SER A 21 -6.36 2.45 -3.49
CA SER A 21 -6.08 1.82 -4.78
C SER A 21 -7.22 0.87 -5.15
N LYS A 22 -7.80 1.07 -6.35
CA LYS A 22 -8.89 0.22 -6.81
C LYS A 22 -8.39 -1.19 -7.10
N SER A 23 -7.18 -1.29 -7.64
CA SER A 23 -6.53 -2.55 -8.00
C SER A 23 -6.22 -3.39 -6.76
N ILE A 24 -5.68 -2.77 -5.71
CA ILE A 24 -5.43 -3.45 -4.42
C ILE A 24 -6.75 -3.86 -3.77
N ALA A 25 -7.75 -2.97 -3.74
CA ALA A 25 -9.06 -3.27 -3.15
C ALA A 25 -9.76 -4.41 -3.88
N GLN A 26 -9.72 -4.44 -5.21
CA GLN A 26 -10.29 -5.52 -6.02
C GLN A 26 -9.60 -6.86 -5.78
N LEU A 27 -8.27 -6.86 -5.72
CA LEU A 27 -7.51 -8.08 -5.44
C LEU A 27 -7.87 -8.64 -4.05
N LYS A 28 -7.88 -7.76 -3.05
CA LYS A 28 -8.28 -8.14 -1.69
C LYS A 28 -9.71 -8.68 -1.62
N GLU A 29 -10.66 -7.98 -2.22
CA GLU A 29 -12.08 -8.36 -2.23
C GLU A 29 -12.30 -9.73 -2.88
N LYS A 30 -11.52 -10.06 -3.91
CA LYS A 30 -11.58 -11.34 -4.60
C LYS A 30 -11.20 -12.53 -3.70
N TYR A 31 -10.27 -12.34 -2.76
CA TYR A 31 -9.73 -13.42 -1.92
C TYR A 31 -10.17 -13.37 -0.46
N LYS A 32 -10.85 -12.32 0.00
CA LYS A 32 -11.26 -12.15 1.42
C LYS A 32 -12.11 -13.28 2.00
N GLY A 33 -12.77 -14.06 1.15
CA GLY A 33 -13.61 -15.19 1.57
C GLY A 33 -12.90 -16.55 1.57
N HIS A 34 -11.61 -16.59 1.20
CA HIS A 34 -10.83 -17.81 1.17
C HIS A 34 -10.24 -18.13 2.55
N GLU A 35 -10.25 -19.39 2.96
CA GLU A 35 -9.81 -19.81 4.31
C GLU A 35 -8.32 -19.49 4.56
N ASP A 36 -7.47 -19.72 3.56
CA ASP A 36 -6.03 -19.43 3.65
C ASP A 36 -5.65 -17.99 3.28
N PHE A 37 -6.61 -17.07 3.16
CA PHE A 37 -6.31 -15.67 2.90
C PHE A 37 -5.88 -14.97 4.18
N PHE A 38 -4.64 -14.51 4.23
CA PHE A 38 -4.17 -13.68 5.33
C PHE A 38 -4.39 -12.19 5.02
N ASN A 39 -5.02 -11.46 5.94
CA ASN A 39 -5.16 -10.02 5.85
C ASN A 39 -5.10 -9.35 7.22
N MET A 40 -4.36 -8.24 7.28
CA MET A 40 -4.22 -7.36 8.43
C MET A 40 -4.41 -5.91 7.97
N GLU A 41 -5.37 -5.21 8.57
CA GLU A 41 -5.52 -3.76 8.42
C GLU A 41 -5.21 -3.09 9.76
N LEU A 42 -4.28 -2.15 9.75
CA LEU A 42 -3.97 -1.30 10.89
C LEU A 42 -4.28 0.14 10.50
N GLY A 43 -5.14 0.81 11.25
CA GLY A 43 -5.42 2.23 11.10
C GLY A 43 -5.17 2.96 12.41
N GLY A 44 -4.71 4.21 12.33
CA GLY A 44 -4.42 5.03 13.51
C GLY A 44 -2.92 5.10 13.81
N ASN A 45 -2.54 5.23 15.09
CA ASN A 45 -1.15 5.45 15.48
C ASN A 45 -0.32 4.16 15.31
N PHE A 46 0.23 3.92 14.11
CA PHE A 46 1.10 2.77 13.80
C PHE A 46 2.26 2.63 14.80
N LEU A 47 2.72 3.74 15.40
CA LEU A 47 3.72 3.73 16.47
C LEU A 47 3.27 2.91 17.68
N ASN A 48 2.02 3.04 18.12
CA ASN A 48 1.50 2.26 19.24
C ASN A 48 1.52 0.75 18.94
N PHE A 49 1.35 0.39 17.67
CA PHE A 49 1.47 -0.99 17.22
C PHE A 49 2.94 -1.44 17.27
N ALA A 50 3.86 -0.68 16.68
CA ALA A 50 5.29 -1.02 16.69
C ALA A 50 5.87 -1.11 18.12
N GLU A 51 5.49 -0.20 19.01
CA GLU A 51 5.85 -0.23 20.45
C GLU A 51 5.36 -1.50 21.14
N GLY A 52 4.14 -1.95 20.83
CA GLY A 52 3.58 -3.21 21.36
C GLY A 52 4.34 -4.45 20.92
N PHE A 53 5.02 -4.40 19.77
CA PHE A 53 5.81 -5.50 19.21
C PHE A 53 7.31 -5.40 19.52
N LYS A 54 7.75 -4.36 20.25
CA LYS A 54 9.17 -4.07 20.53
C LYS A 54 10.03 -4.09 19.26
N ILE A 55 9.50 -3.55 18.17
CA ILE A 55 10.28 -3.36 16.96
C ILE A 55 11.22 -2.19 17.25
N ASP A 56 12.53 -2.44 17.32
CA ASP A 56 13.54 -1.38 17.41
C ASP A 56 13.53 -0.59 16.09
N ILE A 57 12.72 0.46 16.05
CA ILE A 57 12.78 1.49 15.02
C ILE A 57 13.85 2.49 15.48
N ASP A 58 15.10 2.04 15.47
CA ASP A 58 16.25 2.93 15.64
C ASP A 58 16.56 3.64 14.33
N GLU A 59 17.10 4.86 14.45
CA GLU A 59 17.28 5.92 13.45
C GLU A 59 16.11 6.93 13.38
N ASP A 60 16.44 8.18 13.74
CA ASP A 60 15.53 9.35 13.79
C ASP A 60 14.67 9.53 12.51
N ASP A 61 15.16 9.07 11.37
CA ASP A 61 14.47 9.15 10.07
C ASP A 61 13.38 8.08 9.90
N MET A 62 13.62 6.83 10.34
CA MET A 62 12.64 5.72 10.26
C MET A 62 11.47 5.93 11.22
N ALA A 63 11.74 6.45 12.42
CA ALA A 63 10.70 6.81 13.38
C ALA A 63 9.75 7.87 12.79
N THR A 64 10.29 8.84 12.05
CA THR A 64 9.51 9.90 11.40
C THR A 64 8.64 9.36 10.28
N VAL A 65 9.16 8.45 9.44
CA VAL A 65 8.36 7.74 8.42
C VAL A 65 7.22 6.95 9.08
N ALA A 66 7.50 6.25 10.18
CA ALA A 66 6.49 5.48 10.91
C ALA A 66 5.37 6.37 11.50
N LYS A 67 5.69 7.59 11.96
CA LYS A 67 4.66 8.55 12.44
C LYS A 67 3.76 9.04 11.31
N SER A 68 4.29 9.11 10.10
CA SER A 68 3.55 9.55 8.91
C SER A 68 2.60 8.49 8.36
N ILE A 69 2.68 7.23 8.82
CA ILE A 69 1.77 6.16 8.41
C ILE A 69 0.43 6.33 9.12
N GLU A 70 -0.61 6.60 8.35
CA GLU A 70 -1.99 6.69 8.83
C GLU A 70 -2.70 5.33 8.76
N LYS A 71 -2.36 4.53 7.75
CA LYS A 71 -2.96 3.22 7.51
C LYS A 71 -1.96 2.26 6.89
N LEU A 72 -1.94 1.02 7.38
CA LEU A 72 -1.22 -0.11 6.82
C LEU A 72 -2.24 -1.19 6.45
N ASN A 73 -2.22 -1.65 5.21
CA ASN A 73 -2.90 -2.85 4.77
C ASN A 73 -1.85 -3.87 4.35
N PHE A 74 -1.92 -5.06 4.94
CA PHE A 74 -1.04 -6.16 4.61
C PHE A 74 -1.88 -7.39 4.30
N PHE A 75 -1.68 -8.00 3.13
CA PHE A 75 -2.32 -9.27 2.84
C PHE A 75 -1.43 -10.18 2.00
N LYS A 76 -1.66 -11.48 2.17
CA LYS A 76 -1.03 -12.55 1.42
C LYS A 76 -2.13 -13.35 0.75
N LEU A 77 -1.98 -13.61 -0.54
CA LEU A 77 -2.92 -14.48 -1.25
C LEU A 77 -2.84 -15.92 -0.75
N PRO A 78 -3.92 -16.70 -0.88
CA PRO A 78 -3.90 -18.13 -0.57
C PRO A 78 -2.80 -18.85 -1.34
N GLU A 79 -2.36 -19.98 -0.80
CA GLU A 79 -1.37 -20.81 -1.49
C GLU A 79 -1.82 -21.11 -2.91
N ASN A 80 -0.91 -20.91 -3.86
CA ASN A 80 -1.12 -21.20 -5.27
C ASN A 80 -2.15 -20.34 -6.00
N ALA A 81 -2.75 -19.35 -5.34
CA ALA A 81 -3.71 -18.42 -5.93
C ALA A 81 -3.12 -17.62 -7.10
N ASP A 82 -1.80 -17.43 -7.11
CA ASP A 82 -1.06 -16.72 -8.16
C ASP A 82 0.06 -17.55 -8.80
N ARG A 83 -0.09 -18.89 -8.88
CA ARG A 83 0.90 -19.78 -9.53
C ARG A 83 1.28 -19.37 -10.96
N SER A 84 0.39 -18.70 -11.67
CA SER A 84 0.63 -18.23 -13.05
C SER A 84 1.24 -16.82 -13.12
N GLY A 85 1.38 -16.14 -11.98
CA GLY A 85 1.75 -14.73 -11.88
C GLY A 85 0.71 -13.78 -12.51
N ALA A 86 -0.52 -14.25 -12.73
CA ALA A 86 -1.58 -13.47 -13.35
C ALA A 86 -2.08 -12.34 -12.43
N GLU A 87 -2.25 -12.60 -11.13
CA GLU A 87 -2.66 -11.59 -10.16
C GLU A 87 -1.54 -10.55 -9.99
N TYR A 88 -0.28 -10.98 -9.89
CA TYR A 88 0.87 -10.08 -9.84
C TYR A 88 0.94 -9.15 -11.06
N LYS A 89 0.83 -9.71 -12.27
CA LYS A 89 0.85 -8.92 -13.52
C LYS A 89 -0.37 -7.99 -13.63
N ALA A 90 -1.53 -8.44 -13.20
CA ALA A 90 -2.75 -7.63 -13.20
C ALA A 90 -2.63 -6.46 -12.21
N LEU A 91 -2.13 -6.73 -11.00
CA LEU A 91 -1.92 -5.72 -9.98
C LEU A 91 -0.89 -4.69 -10.43
N LYS A 92 0.25 -5.12 -10.97
CA LYS A 92 1.27 -4.21 -11.56
C LYS A 92 0.65 -3.25 -12.57
N LYS A 93 -0.09 -3.78 -13.57
CA LYS A 93 -0.77 -2.96 -14.58
C LYS A 93 -1.84 -2.04 -13.97
N GLY A 94 -2.49 -2.49 -12.91
CA GLY A 94 -3.48 -1.72 -12.16
C GLY A 94 -2.85 -0.51 -11.45
N LEU A 95 -1.74 -0.73 -10.75
CA LEU A 95 -0.97 0.32 -10.08
C LEU A 95 -0.44 1.36 -11.08
N GLU A 96 0.11 0.93 -12.21
CA GLU A 96 0.56 1.83 -13.29
C GLU A 96 -0.59 2.72 -13.81
N LYS A 97 -1.78 2.15 -14.02
CA LYS A 97 -3.00 2.91 -14.42
C LYS A 97 -3.48 3.88 -13.35
N GLU A 98 -3.19 3.60 -12.09
CA GLU A 98 -3.54 4.42 -10.95
C GLU A 98 -2.49 5.50 -10.63
N ARG A 99 -1.50 5.67 -11.52
CA ARG A 99 -0.39 6.62 -11.41
C ARG A 99 0.52 6.34 -10.23
N TYR A 100 0.72 5.06 -9.92
CA TYR A 100 1.85 4.65 -9.11
C TYR A 100 3.11 4.61 -9.97
N GLU A 101 4.21 5.07 -9.40
CA GLU A 101 5.54 5.08 -10.00
C GLU A 101 6.39 4.00 -9.34
N LEU A 102 7.15 3.24 -10.14
CA LEU A 102 8.09 2.25 -9.63
C LEU A 102 9.30 2.98 -9.05
N LEU A 103 9.56 2.80 -7.76
CA LEU A 103 10.72 3.37 -7.09
C LEU A 103 11.90 2.40 -7.03
N MET A 104 11.61 1.11 -6.83
CA MET A 104 12.65 0.09 -6.65
C MET A 104 12.16 -1.26 -7.16
N GLU A 105 13.08 -2.02 -7.75
CA GLU A 105 12.89 -3.41 -8.16
C GLU A 105 14.12 -4.20 -7.72
N MET A 106 13.92 -5.26 -6.94
CA MET A 106 14.94 -6.21 -6.52
C MET A 106 14.53 -7.60 -7.01
N ALA A 107 15.46 -8.31 -7.65
CA ALA A 107 15.19 -9.61 -8.27
C ALA A 107 15.93 -10.77 -7.58
N ASP A 108 16.85 -10.49 -6.65
CA ASP A 108 17.80 -11.49 -6.13
C ASP A 108 17.20 -12.41 -5.04
N GLU A 109 16.15 -12.00 -4.31
CA GLU A 109 15.47 -12.80 -3.28
C GLU A 109 13.94 -12.74 -3.40
N GLY A 110 13.43 -13.05 -4.61
CA GLY A 110 12.03 -12.87 -5.00
C GLY A 110 11.82 -11.52 -5.70
N GLU A 111 10.75 -11.41 -6.50
CA GLU A 111 10.47 -10.15 -7.24
C GLU A 111 9.83 -9.16 -6.25
N ILE A 112 10.68 -8.37 -5.59
CA ILE A 112 10.25 -7.29 -4.71
C ILE A 112 10.17 -6.01 -5.53
N ARG A 113 8.99 -5.39 -5.57
CA ARG A 113 8.77 -4.10 -6.23
C ARG A 113 8.16 -3.11 -5.26
N VAL A 114 8.75 -1.92 -5.18
CA VAL A 114 8.24 -0.81 -4.39
C VAL A 114 7.69 0.25 -5.32
N TYR A 115 6.42 0.58 -5.15
CA TYR A 115 5.71 1.62 -5.86
C TYR A 115 5.36 2.76 -4.92
N SER A 116 5.35 3.98 -5.42
CA SER A 116 4.84 5.15 -4.71
C SER A 116 3.80 5.88 -5.53
N LYS A 117 3.00 6.71 -4.86
CA LYS A 117 2.08 7.63 -5.52
C LYS A 117 2.13 8.97 -4.81
N GLY A 118 2.17 10.03 -5.59
CA GLY A 118 2.42 11.38 -5.12
C GLY A 118 3.60 11.99 -5.87
N ALA A 119 3.91 13.25 -5.54
CA ALA A 119 5.07 13.94 -6.10
C ALA A 119 5.98 14.34 -4.93
N LYS A 120 5.97 15.63 -4.55
CA LYS A 120 6.74 16.14 -3.40
C LYS A 120 6.37 15.47 -2.06
N THR A 121 5.09 15.13 -1.93
CA THR A 121 4.57 14.35 -0.81
C THR A 121 4.02 13.05 -1.38
N ILE A 122 4.54 11.94 -0.88
CA ILE A 122 4.08 10.60 -1.21
C ILE A 122 2.88 10.32 -0.31
N SER A 123 1.75 9.98 -0.95
CA SER A 123 0.50 9.64 -0.26
C SER A 123 0.36 8.14 -0.01
N ASP A 124 0.91 7.34 -0.91
CA ASP A 124 0.79 5.88 -0.87
C ASP A 124 2.13 5.23 -1.23
N LEU A 125 2.49 4.19 -0.51
CA LEU A 125 3.59 3.26 -0.82
C LEU A 125 3.01 1.86 -0.92
N VAL A 126 3.41 1.12 -1.95
CA VAL A 126 2.96 -0.25 -2.18
C VAL A 126 4.19 -1.13 -2.40
N VAL A 127 4.40 -2.09 -1.50
CA VAL A 127 5.42 -3.13 -1.67
C VAL A 127 4.72 -4.39 -2.15
N LEU A 128 5.15 -4.87 -3.31
CA LEU A 128 4.79 -6.17 -3.84
C LEU A 128 5.95 -7.12 -3.60
N VAL A 129 5.68 -8.28 -3.05
CA VAL A 129 6.63 -9.38 -2.94
C VAL A 129 5.97 -10.58 -3.62
N GLY A 130 6.55 -11.08 -4.71
CA GLY A 130 5.95 -12.15 -5.49
C GLY A 130 6.64 -12.36 -6.84
N GLY A 131 5.87 -12.71 -7.89
CA GLY A 131 6.37 -12.83 -9.26
C GLY A 131 7.07 -14.16 -9.63
N GLY A 132 7.42 -14.99 -8.63
CA GLY A 132 8.08 -16.30 -8.78
C GLY A 132 7.25 -17.49 -8.26
N GLU A 133 7.90 -18.49 -7.67
CA GLU A 133 7.24 -19.69 -7.09
C GLU A 133 6.52 -19.43 -5.75
N GLY A 134 6.70 -18.23 -5.17
CA GLY A 134 6.10 -17.84 -3.90
C GLY A 134 4.72 -17.18 -4.05
N ASP A 135 3.94 -17.22 -2.97
CA ASP A 135 2.63 -16.55 -2.92
C ASP A 135 2.77 -15.03 -2.99
N LEU A 136 1.84 -14.38 -3.68
CA LEU A 136 1.78 -12.93 -3.77
C LEU A 136 1.44 -12.30 -2.41
N MET A 137 2.32 -11.41 -1.97
CA MET A 137 2.19 -10.61 -0.77
C MET A 137 2.17 -9.13 -1.13
N VAL A 138 1.26 -8.38 -0.51
CA VAL A 138 1.03 -6.96 -0.78
C VAL A 138 1.03 -6.19 0.54
N VAL A 139 1.87 -5.17 0.63
CA VAL A 139 1.89 -4.19 1.72
C VAL A 139 1.52 -2.83 1.12
N GLU A 140 0.42 -2.22 1.56
CA GLU A 140 0.01 -0.86 1.20
C GLU A 140 0.14 0.01 2.46
N LEU A 141 0.99 1.04 2.39
CA LEU A 141 1.15 2.06 3.42
C LEU A 141 0.56 3.35 2.90
N LYS A 142 -0.31 3.98 3.69
CA LYS A 142 -0.87 5.31 3.41
C LYS A 142 -0.46 6.28 4.46
N GLY A 143 -0.20 7.50 4.02
CA GLY A 143 0.29 8.53 4.89
C GLY A 143 0.69 9.78 4.13
N SER A 144 1.44 10.64 4.81
CA SER A 144 2.05 11.81 4.20
C SER A 144 3.56 11.76 4.42
N PHE A 145 4.29 11.24 3.42
CA PHE A 145 5.73 11.09 3.48
C PHE A 145 6.41 12.15 2.63
N ALA A 146 7.44 12.82 3.15
CA ALA A 146 8.32 13.61 2.30
C ALA A 146 9.12 12.67 1.40
N GLN A 147 9.18 12.97 0.10
CA GLN A 147 9.90 12.12 -0.87
C GLN A 147 11.35 11.85 -0.44
N GLU A 148 12.05 12.88 0.02
CA GLU A 148 13.43 12.80 0.49
C GLU A 148 13.62 11.79 1.63
N MET A 149 12.63 11.65 2.52
CA MET A 149 12.70 10.69 3.63
C MET A 149 12.58 9.25 3.13
N VAL A 150 11.71 9.01 2.14
CA VAL A 150 11.54 7.68 1.55
C VAL A 150 12.79 7.28 0.77
N GLU A 151 13.38 8.22 0.02
CA GLU A 151 14.63 7.99 -0.70
C GLU A 151 15.80 7.65 0.26
N LYS A 152 15.96 8.40 1.35
CA LYS A 152 16.98 8.13 2.38
C LYS A 152 16.83 6.75 3.03
N ALA A 153 15.61 6.42 3.47
CA ALA A 153 15.33 5.13 4.11
C ALA A 153 15.62 3.94 3.18
N MET A 154 15.43 4.12 1.87
CA MET A 154 15.75 3.09 0.88
C MET A 154 17.25 3.03 0.54
N ALA A 155 17.97 4.15 0.60
CA ALA A 155 19.40 4.20 0.30
C ALA A 155 20.27 3.51 1.38
N GLN A 156 19.85 3.49 2.64
CA GLN A 156 20.59 2.83 3.73
C GLN A 156 20.55 1.29 3.69
N ARG A 157 19.74 0.68 2.80
CA ARG A 157 19.62 -0.78 2.66
C ARG A 157 20.40 -1.37 1.48
N GLN A 158 21.14 -0.53 0.72
CA GLN A 158 22.12 -0.97 -0.29
C GLN A 158 23.49 -1.17 0.35
#